data_AF-A0A959I9N1-F1
#
_entry.id   AF-A0A959I9N1-F1
#
_cell.length_a   1.000
_cell.length_b   1.000
_cell.length_c   1.000
_cell.angle_alpha   90.00
_cell.angle_beta   90.00
_cell.angle_gamma   90.00
#
_symmetry.space_group_name_H-M   'P 1'
#
loop_
_entity.id
_entity.type
_entity.pdbx_description
1 polymer ?
#
loop_
_entity_poly.entity_id
_entity_poly.type
_entity_poly.pdbx_seq_one_letter_code
_entity_poly.pdbx_strand_id
1 'polypeptide(L)'
;HTWEQEFSRNFAGSAVVEEIKDDWLEDEVQADVWGGLLAYSAGFRTAEVLPDFLPALYDAYGKKEDLPGYPVLAERIDMARNSGHRLQTLLDLFETANYLVALERYDEAVELYNLVLAEGYRSRELYNNLGVYHVLAAVKLFPPEQVKWGFPVELDAEARISRQTRGGQGSAKEQREAWLAKAKDLFEKAYNLDEQYAPALVNLGCVHLLLGISDPEEAELHWLEAKVQAIKAGKIEGSAAKVRGDAMVVQGILAALQDSPDKAATLFTRAGESGSPLGPVNLAQLQGNELDIHPPLPRTGTRESIENLSLDLFLRKMSFDTSFLTKEGTLSIRWGVTQEKEGLTHSRILTTIVNPNQPNKFAVLHLTASDYPGSTQFGIKIGSPAADVAKNYLTPDRVVELATGQIWVYESNTIFFRLEGGQVAGWGVYREKG
;
A
#
# COMPACT_ATOMS: atom_id res chain seq x y z
N HIS A 1 -3.52 -27.09 3.76
CA HIS A 1 -4.51 -28.13 4.08
C HIS A 1 -5.90 -27.92 3.47
N THR A 2 -6.52 -26.72 3.46
CA THR A 2 -7.77 -26.48 2.70
C THR A 2 -7.57 -26.01 1.26
N TRP A 3 -6.39 -25.49 0.92
CA TRP A 3 -6.06 -24.97 -0.41
C TRP A 3 -5.55 -26.06 -1.37
N GLU A 4 -4.85 -27.07 -0.86
CA GLU A 4 -4.47 -28.32 -1.57
C GLU A 4 -5.70 -29.00 -2.22
N GLN A 5 -6.87 -28.93 -1.56
CA GLN A 5 -8.12 -29.48 -2.07
C GLN A 5 -8.80 -28.62 -3.15
N GLU A 6 -8.55 -27.31 -3.16
CA GLU A 6 -9.01 -26.41 -4.24
C GLU A 6 -8.12 -26.55 -5.48
N PHE A 7 -6.82 -26.82 -5.30
CA PHE A 7 -5.86 -27.10 -6.36
C PHE A 7 -6.22 -28.37 -7.15
N SER A 8 -6.43 -29.51 -6.47
CA SER A 8 -6.86 -30.75 -7.15
C SER A 8 -8.21 -30.60 -7.87
N ARG A 9 -9.10 -29.71 -7.41
CA ARG A 9 -10.42 -29.49 -8.03
C ARG A 9 -10.37 -28.69 -9.33
N ASN A 10 -9.43 -27.76 -9.46
CA ASN A 10 -9.30 -26.92 -10.66
C ASN A 10 -8.47 -27.57 -11.79
N PHE A 11 -7.73 -28.65 -11.49
CA PHE A 11 -6.82 -29.32 -12.43
C PHE A 11 -7.11 -30.81 -12.69
N ALA A 12 -8.21 -31.36 -12.14
CA ALA A 12 -8.66 -32.73 -12.46
C ALA A 12 -9.28 -32.80 -13.87
N GLY A 13 -8.43 -32.71 -14.90
CA GLY A 13 -8.87 -32.73 -16.29
C GLY A 13 -7.88 -33.28 -17.32
N SER A 14 -6.57 -33.35 -17.03
CA SER A 14 -5.60 -33.96 -17.96
C SER A 14 -5.11 -35.31 -17.42
N ALA A 15 -5.21 -36.34 -18.27
CA ALA A 15 -4.93 -37.73 -17.93
C ALA A 15 -3.41 -38.05 -17.85
N VAL A 16 -2.59 -37.11 -17.40
CA VAL A 16 -1.14 -37.29 -17.23
C VAL A 16 -0.69 -36.69 -15.89
N VAL A 17 -1.31 -37.13 -14.80
CA VAL A 17 -0.83 -36.87 -13.43
C VAL A 17 -0.95 -38.16 -12.61
N GLU A 18 -0.18 -39.18 -12.98
CA GLU A 18 0.04 -40.33 -12.09
C GLU A 18 1.52 -40.55 -11.73
N GLU A 19 2.46 -39.76 -12.25
CA GLU A 19 3.88 -39.94 -11.88
C GLU A 19 4.76 -38.68 -11.96
N ILE A 20 4.20 -37.50 -11.67
CA ILE A 20 5.00 -36.30 -11.33
C ILE A 20 4.44 -35.77 -10.01
N LYS A 21 5.31 -35.67 -9.00
CA LYS A 21 4.94 -35.24 -7.64
C LYS A 21 4.29 -33.85 -7.70
N ASP A 22 3.05 -33.75 -7.24
CA ASP A 22 2.23 -32.52 -7.17
C ASP A 22 3.04 -31.30 -6.65
N ASP A 23 3.96 -31.52 -5.70
CA ASP A 23 4.85 -30.50 -5.12
C ASP A 23 5.65 -29.69 -6.17
N TRP A 24 6.17 -30.32 -7.24
CA TRP A 24 7.03 -29.62 -8.21
C TRP A 24 6.23 -28.66 -9.11
N LEU A 25 5.01 -29.05 -9.47
CA LEU A 25 4.14 -28.22 -10.29
C LEU A 25 3.69 -26.98 -9.51
N GLU A 26 3.40 -27.16 -8.22
CA GLU A 26 3.09 -26.07 -7.31
C GLU A 26 4.28 -25.11 -7.14
N ASP A 27 5.50 -25.65 -6.99
CA ASP A 27 6.73 -24.84 -6.88
C ASP A 27 6.97 -23.97 -8.13
N GLU A 28 6.76 -24.51 -9.34
CA GLU A 28 6.93 -23.76 -10.60
C GLU A 28 5.89 -22.65 -10.74
N VAL A 29 4.61 -22.93 -10.45
CA VAL A 29 3.54 -21.92 -10.48
C VAL A 29 3.81 -20.82 -9.45
N GLN A 30 4.26 -21.19 -8.25
CA GLN A 30 4.66 -20.22 -7.24
C GLN A 30 5.85 -19.38 -7.70
N ALA A 31 6.88 -20.00 -8.27
CA ALA A 31 8.05 -19.28 -8.78
C ALA A 31 7.67 -18.25 -9.86
N ASP A 32 6.79 -18.61 -10.79
CA ASP A 32 6.31 -17.69 -11.83
C ASP A 32 5.53 -16.51 -11.24
N VAL A 33 4.63 -16.75 -10.29
CA VAL A 33 3.85 -15.71 -9.62
C VAL A 33 4.74 -14.79 -8.78
N TRP A 34 5.67 -15.35 -8.00
CA TRP A 34 6.58 -14.58 -7.15
C TRP A 34 7.63 -13.82 -7.95
N GLY A 35 8.24 -14.47 -8.94
CA GLY A 35 9.15 -13.83 -9.88
C GLY A 35 8.47 -12.68 -10.61
N GLY A 36 7.22 -12.87 -11.03
CA GLY A 36 6.46 -11.80 -11.68
C GLY A 36 6.07 -10.65 -10.75
N LEU A 37 5.75 -10.92 -9.48
CA LEU A 37 5.48 -9.87 -8.50
C LEU A 37 6.74 -9.07 -8.13
N LEU A 38 7.89 -9.74 -8.02
CA LEU A 38 9.19 -9.09 -7.86
C LEU A 38 9.53 -8.22 -9.08
N ALA A 39 9.33 -8.75 -10.29
CA ALA A 39 9.55 -7.99 -11.52
C ALA A 39 8.64 -6.75 -11.59
N TYR A 40 7.36 -6.90 -11.20
CA TYR A 40 6.43 -5.77 -11.08
C TYR A 40 6.90 -4.74 -10.06
N SER A 41 7.37 -5.18 -8.88
CA SER A 41 7.91 -4.27 -7.86
C SER A 41 9.15 -3.50 -8.35
N ALA A 42 9.87 -4.05 -9.34
CA ALA A 42 10.98 -3.40 -10.03
C ALA A 42 10.56 -2.59 -11.26
N GLY A 43 9.26 -2.49 -11.55
CA GLY A 43 8.69 -1.70 -12.65
C GLY A 43 8.48 -2.45 -13.97
N PHE A 44 8.61 -3.79 -13.98
CA PHE A 44 8.44 -4.62 -15.18
C PHE A 44 7.08 -5.34 -15.21
N ARG A 45 6.38 -5.28 -16.35
CA ARG A 45 5.14 -6.02 -16.56
C ARG A 45 5.42 -7.37 -17.22
N THR A 46 5.57 -8.42 -16.43
CA THR A 46 5.94 -9.76 -16.91
C THR A 46 4.75 -10.68 -17.15
N ALA A 47 3.62 -10.44 -16.48
CA ALA A 47 2.41 -11.27 -16.55
C ALA A 47 1.88 -11.46 -17.99
N GLU A 48 1.99 -10.40 -18.80
CA GLU A 48 1.44 -10.34 -20.15
C GLU A 48 2.36 -10.99 -21.21
N VAL A 49 3.65 -11.15 -20.90
CA VAL A 49 4.67 -11.51 -21.90
C VAL A 49 4.97 -13.01 -21.90
N LEU A 50 4.80 -13.68 -20.75
CA LEU A 50 5.25 -15.07 -20.57
C LEU A 50 4.58 -16.08 -21.52
N PRO A 51 3.25 -16.01 -21.78
CA PRO A 51 2.59 -16.93 -22.73
C PRO A 51 3.09 -16.80 -24.17
N ASP A 52 3.48 -15.59 -24.59
CA ASP A 52 3.99 -15.32 -25.95
C ASP A 52 5.50 -15.57 -26.05
N PHE A 53 6.23 -15.39 -24.95
CA PHE A 53 7.66 -15.63 -24.87
C PHE A 53 8.02 -17.11 -24.97
N LEU A 54 7.25 -18.00 -24.35
CA LEU A 54 7.55 -19.44 -24.32
C LEU A 54 7.62 -20.07 -25.73
N PRO A 55 6.63 -19.87 -26.63
CA PRO A 55 6.73 -20.32 -28.02
C PRO A 55 7.96 -19.75 -28.74
N ALA A 56 8.20 -18.44 -28.63
CA ALA A 56 9.32 -17.78 -29.29
C ALA A 56 10.68 -18.33 -28.81
N LEU A 57 10.78 -18.66 -27.51
CA LEU A 57 11.97 -19.29 -26.93
C LEU A 57 12.19 -20.70 -27.50
N TYR A 58 11.13 -21.51 -27.59
CA TYR A 58 11.23 -22.87 -28.14
C TYR A 58 11.68 -22.84 -29.61
N ASP A 59 11.10 -21.94 -30.40
CA ASP A 59 11.46 -21.74 -31.81
C ASP A 59 12.90 -21.28 -31.97
N ALA A 60 13.34 -20.27 -31.21
CA ALA A 60 14.68 -19.71 -31.30
C ALA A 60 15.79 -20.72 -30.97
N TYR A 61 15.53 -21.65 -30.06
CA TYR A 61 16.49 -22.67 -29.63
C TYR A 61 16.25 -24.06 -30.24
N GLY A 62 15.31 -24.17 -31.20
CA GLY A 62 14.97 -25.43 -31.87
C GLY A 62 14.57 -26.54 -30.91
N LYS A 63 13.83 -26.20 -29.84
CA LYS A 63 13.40 -27.15 -28.81
C LYS A 63 12.14 -27.90 -29.26
N LYS A 64 12.04 -29.16 -28.86
CA LYS A 64 10.82 -29.95 -29.03
C LYS A 64 9.79 -29.52 -27.99
N GLU A 65 8.51 -29.67 -28.32
CA GLU A 65 7.40 -29.34 -27.42
C GLU A 65 7.38 -30.21 -26.15
N ASP A 66 7.83 -31.46 -26.26
CA ASP A 66 8.01 -32.41 -25.17
C ASP A 66 9.49 -32.47 -24.76
N LEU A 67 9.80 -31.90 -23.59
CA LEU A 67 11.14 -31.87 -23.01
C LEU A 67 11.17 -32.76 -21.76
N PRO A 68 12.17 -33.66 -21.62
CA PRO A 68 12.29 -34.49 -20.43
C PRO A 68 12.36 -33.65 -19.14
N GLY A 69 11.49 -33.96 -18.18
CA GLY A 69 11.41 -33.26 -16.89
C GLY A 69 10.56 -31.98 -16.89
N TYR A 70 9.85 -31.69 -17.99
CA TYR A 70 8.90 -30.57 -18.09
C TYR A 70 7.55 -31.06 -18.66
N PRO A 71 6.45 -30.32 -18.41
CA PRO A 71 5.17 -30.56 -19.07
C PRO A 71 5.29 -30.17 -20.55
N VAL A 72 4.35 -30.63 -21.37
CA VAL A 72 4.35 -30.28 -22.80
C VAL A 72 4.13 -28.78 -22.98
N LEU A 73 4.68 -28.19 -24.05
CA LEU A 73 4.65 -26.74 -24.28
C LEU A 73 3.24 -26.13 -24.13
N ALA A 74 2.20 -26.79 -24.64
CA ALA A 74 0.82 -26.31 -24.51
C ALA A 74 0.38 -26.17 -23.04
N GLU A 75 0.67 -27.17 -22.19
CA GLU A 75 0.37 -27.13 -20.76
C GLU A 75 1.16 -26.01 -20.06
N ARG A 76 2.42 -25.80 -20.45
CA ARG A 76 3.24 -24.70 -19.91
C ARG A 76 2.69 -23.32 -20.28
N ILE A 77 2.15 -23.17 -21.48
CA ILE A 77 1.48 -21.92 -21.91
C ILE A 77 0.22 -21.68 -21.07
N ASP A 78 -0.58 -22.72 -20.82
CA ASP A 78 -1.78 -22.60 -19.99
C ASP A 78 -1.43 -22.33 -18.53
N MET A 79 -0.37 -22.94 -18.00
CA MET A 79 0.19 -22.60 -16.68
C MET A 79 0.64 -21.13 -16.64
N ALA A 80 1.38 -20.66 -17.64
CA ALA A 80 1.82 -19.27 -17.72
C ALA A 80 0.65 -18.28 -17.77
N ARG A 81 -0.43 -18.61 -18.50
CA ARG A 81 -1.67 -17.82 -18.51
C ARG A 81 -2.32 -17.77 -17.13
N ASN A 82 -2.44 -18.93 -16.46
CA ASN A 82 -3.02 -19.01 -15.12
C ASN A 82 -2.19 -18.22 -14.09
N SER A 83 -0.87 -18.38 -14.10
CA SER A 83 0.06 -17.58 -13.28
C SER A 83 -0.06 -16.09 -13.57
N GLY A 84 -0.21 -15.70 -14.84
CA GLY A 84 -0.45 -14.32 -15.27
C GLY A 84 -1.75 -13.74 -14.71
N HIS A 85 -2.87 -14.47 -14.80
CA HIS A 85 -4.14 -14.05 -14.21
C HIS A 85 -4.07 -13.92 -12.69
N ARG A 86 -3.38 -14.85 -12.02
CA ARG A 86 -3.20 -14.82 -10.57
C ARG A 86 -2.35 -13.64 -10.14
N LEU A 87 -1.23 -13.41 -10.83
CA LEU A 87 -0.39 -12.24 -10.62
C LEU A 87 -1.20 -10.95 -10.81
N GLN A 88 -1.97 -10.83 -11.90
CA GLN A 88 -2.79 -9.65 -12.13
C GLN A 88 -3.80 -9.39 -10.99
N THR A 89 -4.43 -10.45 -10.47
CA THR A 89 -5.33 -10.33 -9.30
C THR A 89 -4.60 -9.79 -8.08
N LEU A 90 -3.39 -10.30 -7.79
CA LEU A 90 -2.57 -9.82 -6.67
C LEU A 90 -2.13 -8.37 -6.85
N LEU A 91 -1.75 -7.98 -8.07
CA LEU A 91 -1.39 -6.61 -8.40
C LEU A 91 -2.56 -5.66 -8.20
N ASP A 92 -3.75 -6.05 -8.64
CA ASP A 92 -4.94 -5.21 -8.50
C ASP A 92 -5.36 -5.08 -7.02
N LEU A 93 -5.24 -6.14 -6.22
CA LEU A 93 -5.44 -6.08 -4.76
C LEU A 93 -4.45 -5.13 -4.09
N PHE A 94 -3.15 -5.26 -4.40
CA PHE A 94 -2.09 -4.42 -3.86
C PHE A 94 -2.30 -2.95 -4.20
N GLU A 95 -2.62 -2.66 -5.46
CA GLU A 95 -2.86 -1.31 -5.93
C GLU A 95 -4.14 -0.72 -5.31
N THR A 96 -5.22 -1.50 -5.23
CA THR A 96 -6.44 -1.05 -4.56
C THR A 96 -6.16 -0.70 -3.09
N ALA A 97 -5.39 -1.54 -2.39
CA ALA A 97 -5.05 -1.30 -1.01
C ALA A 97 -4.21 -0.02 -0.83
N ASN A 98 -3.23 0.25 -1.72
CA ASN A 98 -2.48 1.51 -1.70
C ASN A 98 -3.37 2.73 -1.88
N TYR A 99 -4.35 2.69 -2.79
CA TYR A 99 -5.29 3.80 -2.92
C TYR A 99 -6.20 3.92 -1.70
N LEU A 100 -6.65 2.82 -1.10
CA LEU A 100 -7.42 2.87 0.15
C LEU A 100 -6.60 3.51 1.27
N VAL A 101 -5.30 3.23 1.37
CA VAL A 101 -4.38 3.90 2.31
C VAL A 101 -4.31 5.39 2.01
N ALA A 102 -4.22 5.80 0.75
CA ALA A 102 -4.22 7.21 0.35
C ALA A 102 -5.55 7.92 0.63
N LEU A 103 -6.66 7.20 0.60
CA LEU A 103 -7.97 7.66 1.07
C LEU A 103 -8.17 7.47 2.59
N GLU A 104 -7.10 7.05 3.29
CA GLU A 104 -7.05 6.76 4.71
C GLU A 104 -8.08 5.74 5.23
N ARG A 105 -8.47 4.80 4.38
CA ARG A 105 -9.36 3.66 4.66
C ARG A 105 -8.55 2.43 5.06
N TYR A 106 -7.81 2.59 6.15
CA TYR A 106 -6.80 1.61 6.58
C TYR A 106 -7.41 0.24 6.90
N ASP A 107 -8.58 0.19 7.52
CA ASP A 107 -9.28 -1.07 7.83
C ASP A 107 -9.50 -1.91 6.56
N GLU A 108 -9.93 -1.27 5.47
CA GLU A 108 -10.19 -1.96 4.21
C GLU A 108 -8.91 -2.34 3.48
N ALA A 109 -7.91 -1.46 3.50
CA ALA A 109 -6.60 -1.78 2.94
C ALA A 109 -5.99 -3.01 3.63
N VAL A 110 -6.05 -3.07 4.96
CA VAL A 110 -5.56 -4.21 5.77
C VAL A 110 -6.21 -5.53 5.33
N GLU A 111 -7.52 -5.53 5.12
CA GLU A 111 -8.24 -6.73 4.67
C GLU A 111 -7.83 -7.18 3.26
N LEU A 112 -7.63 -6.24 2.32
CA LEU A 112 -7.10 -6.58 0.99
C LEU A 112 -5.67 -7.13 1.06
N TYR A 113 -4.83 -6.59 1.95
CA TYR A 113 -3.49 -7.13 2.17
C TYR A 113 -3.49 -8.50 2.84
N ASN A 114 -4.46 -8.77 3.73
CA ASN A 114 -4.65 -10.11 4.29
C ASN A 114 -5.06 -11.12 3.21
N LEU A 115 -5.80 -10.71 2.17
CA LEU A 115 -6.04 -11.55 0.99
C LEU A 115 -4.75 -11.88 0.27
N VAL A 116 -3.88 -10.89 0.04
CA VAL A 116 -2.56 -11.10 -0.58
C VAL A 116 -1.69 -12.08 0.24
N LEU A 117 -1.70 -11.95 1.58
CA LEU A 117 -1.04 -12.90 2.48
C LEU A 117 -1.65 -14.30 2.42
N ALA A 118 -2.97 -14.40 2.31
CA ALA A 118 -3.71 -15.66 2.24
C ALA A 118 -3.47 -16.41 0.91
N GLU A 119 -3.17 -15.67 -0.16
CA GLU A 119 -2.69 -16.21 -1.44
C GLU A 119 -1.26 -16.76 -1.38
N GLY A 120 -0.58 -16.58 -0.24
CA GLY A 120 0.74 -17.14 0.03
C GLY A 120 1.89 -16.17 -0.19
N TYR A 121 1.63 -14.91 -0.59
CA TYR A 121 2.72 -13.95 -0.77
C TYR A 121 3.22 -13.51 0.58
N ARG A 122 4.48 -13.79 0.89
CA ARG A 122 5.11 -13.41 2.16
C ARG A 122 6.46 -12.80 1.87
N SER A 123 6.54 -11.49 2.01
CA SER A 123 7.80 -10.75 1.86
C SER A 123 7.98 -9.80 3.04
N ARG A 124 9.23 -9.41 3.29
CA ARG A 124 9.55 -8.43 4.32
C ARG A 124 8.88 -7.09 4.05
N GLU A 125 8.78 -6.70 2.78
CA GLU A 125 8.10 -5.49 2.33
C GLU A 125 6.61 -5.55 2.60
N LEU A 126 5.95 -6.67 2.27
CA LEU A 126 4.52 -6.83 2.49
C LEU A 126 4.18 -6.76 3.99
N TYR A 127 4.90 -7.52 4.83
CA TYR A 127 4.69 -7.50 6.26
C TYR A 127 4.94 -6.11 6.85
N ASN A 128 6.01 -5.45 6.41
CA ASN A 128 6.30 -4.08 6.85
C ASN A 128 5.22 -3.08 6.41
N ASN A 129 4.77 -3.12 5.16
CA ASN A 129 3.75 -2.20 4.68
C ASN A 129 2.42 -2.43 5.41
N LEU A 130 2.03 -3.69 5.61
CA LEU A 130 0.85 -4.01 6.40
C LEU A 130 0.96 -3.49 7.84
N GLY A 131 2.13 -3.65 8.46
CA GLY A 131 2.44 -3.07 9.77
C GLY A 131 2.26 -1.55 9.79
N VAL A 132 2.76 -0.84 8.77
CA VAL A 132 2.60 0.61 8.63
C VAL A 132 1.12 0.99 8.58
N TYR A 133 0.28 0.26 7.82
CA TYR A 133 -1.14 0.58 7.73
C TYR A 133 -1.89 0.38 9.06
N HIS A 134 -1.50 -0.61 9.85
CA HIS A 134 -2.00 -0.74 11.22
C HIS A 134 -1.56 0.42 12.11
N VAL A 135 -0.32 0.92 11.97
CA VAL A 135 0.12 2.12 12.69
C VAL A 135 -0.70 3.33 12.28
N LEU A 136 -0.95 3.54 10.99
CA LEU A 136 -1.77 4.65 10.50
C LEU A 136 -3.21 4.56 11.00
N ALA A 137 -3.79 3.36 11.05
CA ALA A 137 -5.10 3.10 11.67
C ALA A 137 -5.11 3.45 13.16
N ALA A 138 -4.06 3.08 13.91
CA ALA A 138 -3.90 3.42 15.31
C ALA A 138 -3.76 4.93 15.54
N VAL A 139 -2.92 5.58 14.73
CA VAL A 139 -2.63 7.03 14.80
C VAL A 139 -3.91 7.87 14.65
N LYS A 140 -4.86 7.45 13.81
CA LYS A 140 -6.18 8.11 13.68
C LYS A 140 -7.03 8.09 14.95
N LEU A 141 -6.80 7.13 15.83
CA LEU A 141 -7.54 6.96 17.08
C LEU A 141 -6.84 7.64 18.27
N PHE A 142 -5.67 8.26 18.06
CA PHE A 142 -5.08 9.13 19.07
C PHE A 142 -5.77 10.50 19.08
N PRO A 143 -6.00 11.08 20.27
CA PRO A 143 -6.29 12.49 20.39
C PRO A 143 -5.16 13.33 19.76
N PRO A 144 -5.45 14.37 18.94
CA PRO A 144 -4.44 15.18 18.26
C PRO A 144 -3.33 15.71 19.19
N GLU A 145 -3.67 16.05 20.44
CA GLU A 145 -2.76 16.57 21.45
C GLU A 145 -1.73 15.54 21.95
N GLN A 146 -1.99 14.24 21.82
CA GLN A 146 -1.10 13.18 22.31
C GLN A 146 0.01 12.86 21.31
N VAL A 147 -0.26 13.02 20.01
CA VAL A 147 0.67 12.67 18.94
C VAL A 147 1.08 13.94 18.20
N LYS A 148 2.02 14.70 18.78
CA LYS A 148 2.52 15.99 18.24
C LYS A 148 3.72 15.88 17.28
N TRP A 149 4.46 14.77 17.32
CA TRP A 149 5.65 14.55 16.50
C TRP A 149 5.37 13.73 15.24
N GLY A 150 5.94 14.11 14.10
CA GLY A 150 5.90 13.32 12.86
C GLY A 150 6.73 12.04 12.98
N PHE A 151 6.11 10.88 12.79
CA PHE A 151 6.76 9.58 12.92
C PHE A 151 7.23 9.07 11.54
N PRO A 152 8.40 8.40 11.42
CA PRO A 152 8.89 7.87 10.14
C PRO A 152 8.13 6.65 9.61
N VAL A 153 7.01 6.30 10.24
CA VAL A 153 5.95 5.42 9.69
C VAL A 153 4.94 6.19 8.83
N GLU A 154 4.94 7.52 8.91
CA GLU A 154 4.06 8.40 8.14
C GLU A 154 4.63 8.54 6.72
N LEU A 155 3.79 8.23 5.73
CA LEU A 155 4.13 8.34 4.30
C LEU A 155 4.22 9.80 3.83
N ASP A 156 3.95 10.77 4.71
CA ASP A 156 4.11 12.21 4.48
C ASP A 156 3.98 12.97 5.82
N ALA A 157 4.85 13.95 6.03
CA ALA A 157 4.88 14.82 7.21
C ALA A 157 3.79 15.91 7.19
N GLU A 158 3.31 16.29 6.00
CA GLU A 158 2.39 17.42 5.77
C GLU A 158 0.93 17.04 6.01
N ALA A 159 0.55 15.79 5.74
CA ALA A 159 -0.79 15.22 6.00
C ALA A 159 -1.25 15.27 7.48
N ARG A 160 -0.33 15.52 8.40
CA ARG A 160 -0.58 15.58 9.85
C ARG A 160 -1.47 16.75 10.27
N ILE A 161 -1.45 17.85 9.53
CA ILE A 161 -1.95 19.13 10.04
C ILE A 161 -3.38 19.43 9.53
N SER A 162 -3.89 18.67 8.55
CA SER A 162 -5.27 18.79 8.05
C SER A 162 -6.31 17.98 8.84
N ARG A 163 -5.93 17.32 9.95
CA ARG A 163 -6.85 16.42 10.68
C ARG A 163 -7.99 17.15 11.40
N GLN A 164 -9.18 17.10 10.80
CA GLN A 164 -10.46 17.13 11.53
C GLN A 164 -10.84 15.69 11.93
N THR A 165 -10.53 15.27 13.15
CA THR A 165 -10.99 13.98 13.69
C THR A 165 -12.45 14.07 14.13
N ARG A 166 -13.35 13.30 13.48
CA ARG A 166 -14.67 12.98 14.02
C ARG A 166 -14.51 11.88 15.08
N GLY A 167 -14.47 12.28 16.34
CA GLY A 167 -14.31 11.36 17.48
C GLY A 167 -15.53 10.47 17.73
N GLY A 168 -15.27 9.19 18.00
CA GLY A 168 -16.20 8.29 18.68
C GLY A 168 -15.69 8.03 20.11
N GLN A 169 -16.57 8.15 21.11
CA GLN A 169 -16.24 7.91 22.51
C GLN A 169 -16.56 6.45 22.93
N GLY A 170 -15.55 5.76 23.50
CA GLY A 170 -15.59 4.38 24.02
C GLY A 170 -14.90 3.34 23.10
N SER A 171 -14.04 2.49 23.65
CA SER A 171 -13.12 1.48 23.03
C SER A 171 -11.97 1.97 22.10
N ALA A 172 -11.83 3.27 21.84
CA ALA A 172 -10.76 3.79 20.96
C ALA A 172 -9.33 3.50 21.44
N LYS A 173 -9.06 3.51 22.76
CA LYS A 173 -7.75 3.13 23.33
C LYS A 173 -7.44 1.65 23.05
N GLU A 174 -8.35 0.75 23.40
CA GLU A 174 -8.18 -0.69 23.20
C GLU A 174 -8.02 -1.03 21.70
N GLN A 175 -8.82 -0.41 20.84
CA GLN A 175 -8.74 -0.62 19.40
C GLN A 175 -7.39 -0.15 18.84
N ARG A 176 -6.92 1.04 19.26
CA ARG A 176 -5.61 1.57 18.90
C ARG A 176 -4.47 0.66 19.36
N GLU A 177 -4.54 0.16 20.59
CA GLU A 177 -3.52 -0.75 21.13
C GLU A 177 -3.55 -2.11 20.41
N ALA A 178 -4.72 -2.61 20.07
CA ALA A 178 -4.85 -3.81 19.23
C ALA A 178 -4.23 -3.61 17.84
N TRP A 179 -4.41 -2.44 17.23
CA TRP A 179 -3.74 -2.10 15.98
C TRP A 179 -2.22 -2.02 16.13
N LEU A 180 -1.71 -1.35 17.16
CA LEU A 180 -0.27 -1.26 17.43
C LEU A 180 0.34 -2.64 17.74
N ALA A 181 -0.37 -3.51 18.44
CA ALA A 181 0.06 -4.89 18.70
C ALA A 181 0.17 -5.71 17.42
N LYS A 182 -0.81 -5.60 16.51
CA LYS A 182 -0.73 -6.23 15.17
C LYS A 182 0.43 -5.67 14.35
N ALA A 183 0.62 -4.34 14.36
CA ALA A 183 1.73 -3.71 13.67
C ALA A 183 3.08 -4.25 14.17
N LYS A 184 3.24 -4.37 15.50
CA LYS A 184 4.43 -4.94 16.13
C LYS A 184 4.74 -6.35 15.62
N ASP A 185 3.77 -7.27 15.68
CA ASP A 185 3.93 -8.66 15.20
C ASP A 185 4.33 -8.71 13.71
N LEU A 186 3.74 -7.85 12.88
CA LEU A 186 4.07 -7.78 11.45
C LEU A 186 5.48 -7.25 11.19
N PHE A 187 5.92 -6.22 11.92
CA PHE A 187 7.30 -5.75 11.78
C PHE A 187 8.32 -6.76 12.31
N GLU A 188 8.00 -7.49 13.38
CA GLU A 188 8.82 -8.62 13.86
C GLU A 188 8.92 -9.71 12.79
N LYS A 189 7.81 -10.07 12.12
CA LYS A 189 7.83 -10.99 10.97
C LYS A 189 8.69 -10.47 9.83
N ALA A 190 8.55 -9.19 9.46
CA ALA A 190 9.36 -8.58 8.42
C ALA A 190 10.86 -8.64 8.75
N TYR A 191 11.22 -8.36 10.00
CA TYR A 191 12.60 -8.43 10.49
C TYR A 191 13.13 -9.87 10.56
N ASN A 192 12.32 -10.83 10.99
CA ASN A 192 12.73 -12.23 11.07
C ASN A 192 12.93 -12.88 9.70
N LEU A 193 12.29 -12.36 8.64
CA LEU A 193 12.56 -12.77 7.27
C LEU A 193 13.92 -12.28 6.75
N ASP A 194 14.38 -11.12 7.23
CA ASP A 194 15.65 -10.50 6.84
C ASP A 194 16.15 -9.60 7.97
N GLU A 195 17.12 -10.10 8.74
CA GLU A 195 17.69 -9.38 9.89
C GLU A 195 18.49 -8.13 9.50
N GLN A 196 18.70 -7.88 8.20
CA GLN A 196 19.29 -6.66 7.65
C GLN A 196 18.23 -5.65 7.20
N TYR A 197 16.94 -5.96 7.34
CA TYR A 197 15.86 -5.06 6.95
C TYR A 197 15.60 -3.96 7.99
N ALA A 198 16.48 -2.95 7.98
CA ALA A 198 16.45 -1.82 8.88
C ALA A 198 15.11 -1.05 8.97
N PRO A 199 14.31 -0.88 7.90
CA PRO A 199 13.00 -0.22 7.99
C PRO A 199 12.05 -0.85 9.02
N ALA A 200 12.03 -2.18 9.16
CA ALA A 200 11.18 -2.86 10.14
C ALA A 200 11.54 -2.46 11.58
N LEU A 201 12.83 -2.29 11.89
CA LEU A 201 13.30 -1.85 13.21
C LEU A 201 12.96 -0.38 13.50
N VAL A 202 13.07 0.50 12.50
CA VAL A 202 12.61 1.90 12.64
C VAL A 202 11.12 1.94 12.97
N ASN A 203 10.32 1.15 12.25
CA ASN A 203 8.88 1.08 12.44
C ASN A 203 8.50 0.44 13.78
N LEU A 204 9.21 -0.59 14.24
CA LEU A 204 9.08 -1.12 15.61
C LEU A 204 9.36 -0.04 16.66
N GLY A 205 10.41 0.76 16.43
CA GLY A 205 10.71 1.90 17.30
C GLY A 205 9.55 2.89 17.40
N CYS A 206 8.89 3.18 16.29
CA CYS A 206 7.70 4.03 16.26
C CYS A 206 6.51 3.42 17.00
N VAL A 207 6.23 2.13 16.78
CA VAL A 207 5.16 1.41 17.50
C VAL A 207 5.37 1.48 19.00
N HIS A 208 6.59 1.25 19.46
CA HIS A 208 6.93 1.34 20.88
C HIS A 208 6.75 2.75 21.45
N LEU A 209 7.18 3.79 20.74
CA LEU A 209 6.89 5.17 21.16
C LEU A 209 5.39 5.43 21.29
N LEU A 210 4.60 5.00 20.29
CA LEU A 210 3.14 5.17 20.29
C LEU A 210 2.46 4.38 21.42
N LEU A 211 2.91 3.15 21.70
CA LEU A 211 2.42 2.37 22.83
C LEU A 211 2.73 3.07 24.16
N GLY A 212 3.94 3.61 24.34
CA GLY A 212 4.28 4.37 25.54
C GLY A 212 3.54 5.71 25.67
N ILE A 213 3.11 6.32 24.55
CA ILE A 213 2.20 7.48 24.58
C ILE A 213 0.77 7.03 24.96
N SER A 214 0.33 5.87 24.47
CA SER A 214 -0.98 5.29 24.73
C SER A 214 -1.16 4.85 26.18
N ASP A 215 -0.09 4.32 26.77
CA ASP A 215 -0.06 3.79 28.13
C ASP A 215 1.11 4.36 28.96
N PRO A 216 0.86 5.41 29.76
CA PRO A 216 1.86 6.02 30.62
C PRO A 216 2.43 5.07 31.69
N GLU A 217 1.71 4.02 32.09
CA GLU A 217 2.16 3.09 33.14
C GLU A 217 3.29 2.18 32.64
N GLU A 218 3.25 1.80 31.36
CA GLU A 218 4.28 0.97 30.70
C GLU A 218 5.24 1.77 29.81
N ALA A 219 5.12 3.10 29.81
CA ALA A 219 5.85 3.98 28.90
C ALA A 219 7.36 3.78 28.96
N GLU A 220 7.95 3.61 30.14
CA GLU A 220 9.41 3.46 30.30
C GLU A 220 9.93 2.21 29.59
N LEU A 221 9.23 1.08 29.71
CA LEU A 221 9.60 -0.17 29.05
C LEU A 221 9.53 -0.01 27.52
N HIS A 222 8.43 0.57 27.04
CA HIS A 222 8.27 0.83 25.61
C HIS A 222 9.30 1.82 25.07
N TRP A 223 9.62 2.87 25.80
CA TRP A 223 10.64 3.84 25.41
C TRP A 223 12.05 3.25 25.38
N LEU A 224 12.36 2.32 26.28
CA LEU A 224 13.59 1.55 26.23
C LEU A 224 13.64 0.69 24.97
N GLU A 225 12.57 -0.04 24.64
CA GLU A 225 12.48 -0.82 23.40
C GLU A 225 12.63 0.07 22.17
N ALA A 226 11.92 1.20 22.11
CA ALA A 226 12.02 2.15 21.00
C ALA A 226 13.47 2.59 20.75
N LYS A 227 14.21 2.88 21.82
CA LYS A 227 15.63 3.23 21.77
C LYS A 227 16.47 2.08 21.23
N VAL A 228 16.25 0.85 21.71
CA VAL A 228 16.98 -0.35 21.26
C VAL A 228 16.78 -0.56 19.76
N GLN A 229 15.53 -0.54 19.29
CA GLN A 229 15.22 -0.77 17.87
C GLN A 229 15.82 0.32 16.98
N ALA A 230 15.71 1.60 17.37
CA ALA A 230 16.28 2.70 16.59
C ALA A 230 17.82 2.64 16.53
N ILE A 231 18.50 2.30 17.63
CA ILE A 231 19.96 2.12 17.65
C ILE A 231 20.36 0.95 16.75
N LYS A 232 19.61 -0.16 16.80
CA LYS A 232 19.87 -1.35 15.98
C LYS A 232 19.72 -1.01 14.50
N ALA A 233 18.62 -0.35 14.11
CA ALA A 233 18.37 0.10 12.74
C ALA A 233 19.51 0.98 12.20
N GLY A 234 19.97 1.96 13.00
CA GLY A 234 21.05 2.87 12.61
C GLY A 234 22.42 2.21 12.44
N LYS A 235 22.61 0.99 12.98
CA LYS A 235 23.87 0.23 12.93
C LYS A 235 23.93 -0.82 11.82
N ILE A 236 22.82 -1.12 11.15
CA ILE A 236 22.83 -2.08 10.04
C ILE A 236 23.70 -1.54 8.91
N GLU A 237 24.76 -2.28 8.57
CA GLU A 237 25.67 -1.95 7.48
C GLU A 237 24.94 -1.89 6.15
N GLY A 238 25.29 -0.93 5.30
CA GLY A 238 24.64 -0.75 3.99
C GLY A 238 23.24 -0.11 4.03
N SER A 239 22.68 0.19 5.21
CA SER A 239 21.39 0.90 5.30
C SER A 239 21.41 2.21 4.50
N ALA A 240 20.28 2.55 3.86
CA ALA A 240 20.14 3.83 3.19
C ALA A 240 20.33 5.00 4.18
N ALA A 241 20.86 6.14 3.71
CA ALA A 241 21.04 7.34 4.54
C ALA A 241 19.73 7.79 5.18
N LYS A 242 18.64 7.78 4.40
CA LYS A 242 17.29 8.07 4.88
C LYS A 242 16.89 7.21 6.08
N VAL A 243 17.13 5.89 6.03
CA VAL A 243 16.75 4.97 7.13
C VAL A 243 17.53 5.28 8.41
N ARG A 244 18.81 5.66 8.30
CA ARG A 244 19.58 6.15 9.46
C ARG A 244 19.01 7.47 9.98
N GLY A 245 18.61 8.38 9.10
CA GLY A 245 17.93 9.61 9.46
C GLY A 245 16.62 9.35 10.20
N ASP A 246 15.80 8.44 9.69
CA ASP A 246 14.53 8.03 10.30
C ASP A 246 14.74 7.38 11.69
N ALA A 247 15.79 6.58 11.86
CA ALA A 247 16.19 6.08 13.17
C ALA A 247 16.61 7.20 14.14
N MET A 248 17.21 8.29 13.65
CA MET A 248 17.50 9.49 14.47
C MET A 248 16.21 10.25 14.80
N VAL A 249 15.22 10.28 13.91
CA VAL A 249 13.89 10.85 14.21
C VAL A 249 13.27 10.13 15.39
N VAL A 250 13.22 8.79 15.38
CA VAL A 250 12.69 8.00 16.52
C VAL A 250 13.41 8.36 17.83
N GLN A 251 14.74 8.46 17.81
CA GLN A 251 15.52 8.85 18.99
C GLN A 251 15.25 10.30 19.42
N GLY A 252 15.03 11.21 18.47
CA GLY A 252 14.70 12.61 18.74
C GLY A 252 13.33 12.76 19.40
N ILE A 253 12.33 12.03 18.90
CA ILE A 253 10.99 11.97 19.50
C ILE A 253 11.10 11.45 20.94
N LEU A 254 11.84 10.36 21.16
CA LEU A 254 12.07 9.83 22.49
C LEU A 254 12.71 10.88 23.42
N ALA A 255 13.76 11.57 22.97
CA ALA A 255 14.41 12.61 23.75
C ALA A 255 13.45 13.75 24.12
N ALA A 256 12.56 14.13 23.19
CA ALA A 256 11.57 15.16 23.45
C ALA A 256 10.47 14.72 24.43
N LEU A 257 10.07 13.43 24.39
CA LEU A 257 9.15 12.85 25.38
C LEU A 257 9.79 12.76 26.77
N GLN A 258 11.11 12.63 26.85
CA GLN A 258 11.90 12.61 28.08
C GLN A 258 12.38 14.01 28.52
N ASP A 259 11.70 15.06 28.05
CA ASP A 259 12.00 16.46 28.39
C ASP A 259 13.48 16.87 28.19
N SER A 260 14.09 16.35 27.11
CA SER A 260 15.48 16.63 26.72
C SER A 260 15.54 17.37 25.36
N PRO A 261 15.06 18.64 25.30
CA PRO A 261 14.88 19.37 24.03
C PRO A 261 16.17 19.61 23.26
N ASP A 262 17.30 19.90 23.92
CA ASP A 262 18.59 20.12 23.24
C ASP A 262 19.08 18.87 22.48
N LYS A 263 18.87 17.71 23.12
CA LYS A 263 19.18 16.40 22.52
C LYS A 263 18.25 16.09 21.36
N ALA A 264 16.95 16.38 21.53
CA ALA A 264 15.97 16.22 20.46
C ALA A 264 16.31 17.09 19.24
N ALA A 265 16.60 18.37 19.45
CA ALA A 265 16.98 19.30 18.39
C ALA A 265 18.23 18.85 17.63
N THR A 266 19.25 18.36 18.35
CA THR A 266 20.46 17.79 17.75
C THR A 266 20.15 16.59 16.87
N LEU A 267 19.30 15.67 17.35
CA LEU A 267 18.92 14.47 16.61
C LEU A 267 18.07 14.79 15.36
N PHE A 268 17.12 15.71 15.47
CA PHE A 268 16.29 16.15 14.34
C PHE A 268 17.10 16.86 13.26
N THR A 269 18.07 17.69 13.65
CA THR A 269 19.00 18.34 12.71
C THR A 269 19.77 17.28 11.91
N ARG A 270 20.39 16.33 12.61
CA ARG A 270 21.16 15.24 11.98
C ARG A 270 20.30 14.31 11.13
N ALA A 271 19.04 14.13 11.50
CA ALA A 271 18.08 13.36 10.70
C ALA A 271 17.84 14.04 9.34
N GLY A 272 17.66 15.37 9.32
CA GLY A 272 17.53 16.17 8.10
C GLY A 272 18.79 16.09 7.22
N GLU A 273 19.98 16.24 7.83
CA GLU A 273 21.26 16.07 7.13
C GLU A 273 21.44 14.67 6.53
N SER A 274 20.81 13.66 7.12
CA SER A 274 20.81 12.27 6.64
C SER A 274 19.72 11.98 5.61
N GLY A 275 18.95 12.99 5.18
CA GLY A 275 17.93 12.87 4.15
C GLY A 275 16.55 12.44 4.65
N SER A 276 16.28 12.50 5.96
CA SER A 276 14.93 12.32 6.49
C SER A 276 14.15 13.63 6.40
N PRO A 277 13.01 13.69 5.68
CA PRO A 277 12.19 14.90 5.59
C PRO A 277 11.55 15.29 6.94
N LEU A 278 11.44 14.33 7.86
CA LEU A 278 10.83 14.53 9.18
C LEU A 278 11.77 15.21 10.19
N GLY A 279 13.07 15.25 9.93
CA GLY A 279 14.03 15.97 10.78
C GLY A 279 13.69 17.45 10.91
N PRO A 280 13.66 18.21 9.80
CA PRO A 280 13.29 19.63 9.82
C PRO A 280 11.88 19.89 10.35
N VAL A 281 10.90 19.04 9.99
CA VAL A 281 9.51 19.16 10.45
C VAL A 281 9.43 19.06 11.98
N ASN A 282 10.03 18.02 12.56
CA ASN A 282 10.02 17.84 14.01
C ASN A 282 10.86 18.89 14.74
N LEU A 283 11.92 19.41 14.12
CA LEU A 283 12.68 20.53 14.67
C LEU A 283 11.83 21.81 14.74
N ALA A 284 11.08 22.13 13.68
CA ALA A 284 10.17 23.27 13.66
C ALA A 284 9.06 23.12 14.72
N GLN A 285 8.49 21.91 14.82
CA GLN A 285 7.50 21.58 15.84
C GLN A 285 8.05 21.72 17.27
N LEU A 286 9.30 21.29 17.51
CA LEU A 286 9.98 21.43 18.81
C LEU A 286 10.19 22.91 19.19
N GLN A 287 10.40 23.78 18.19
CA GLN A 287 10.60 25.22 18.37
C GLN A 287 9.30 26.02 18.49
N GLY A 288 8.13 25.38 18.31
CA GLY A 288 6.83 26.04 18.34
C GLY A 288 6.50 26.86 17.09
N ASN A 289 7.17 26.60 15.97
CA ASN A 289 6.84 27.24 14.70
C ASN A 289 5.60 26.56 14.10
N GLU A 290 4.58 27.33 13.73
CA GLU A 290 3.47 26.83 12.93
C GLU A 290 3.98 26.50 11.52
N LEU A 291 3.64 25.31 11.03
CA LEU A 291 3.86 24.93 9.64
C LEU A 291 2.78 25.62 8.80
N ASP A 292 3.21 26.41 7.81
CA ASP A 292 2.32 27.21 6.98
C ASP A 292 1.56 26.29 6.01
N ILE A 293 0.23 26.22 6.15
CA ILE A 293 -0.62 25.37 5.31
C ILE A 293 -1.55 26.25 4.53
N HIS A 294 -1.32 26.24 3.22
CA HIS A 294 -2.32 26.78 2.32
C HIS A 294 -3.50 25.82 2.29
N PRO A 295 -4.72 26.30 2.59
CA PRO A 295 -5.90 25.46 2.51
C PRO A 295 -6.10 24.98 1.07
N PRO A 296 -6.60 23.75 0.88
CA PRO A 296 -6.96 23.21 -0.43
C PRO A 296 -7.95 24.13 -1.14
N LEU A 297 -7.98 24.08 -2.48
CA LEU A 297 -8.98 24.81 -3.26
C LEU A 297 -10.41 24.41 -2.84
N PRO A 298 -11.36 25.36 -2.79
CA PRO A 298 -12.78 25.04 -2.65
C PRO A 298 -13.23 24.10 -3.77
N ARG A 299 -14.16 23.20 -3.46
CA ARG A 299 -14.79 22.31 -4.44
C ARG A 299 -15.26 23.11 -5.66
N THR A 300 -14.71 22.82 -6.83
CA THR A 300 -15.33 23.27 -8.08
C THR A 300 -16.63 22.49 -8.29
N GLY A 301 -17.71 23.18 -8.69
CA GLY A 301 -19.05 22.57 -8.79
C GLY A 301 -19.17 21.41 -9.80
N THR A 302 -18.24 21.31 -10.74
CA THR A 302 -18.14 20.17 -11.67
C THR A 302 -17.28 19.06 -11.09
N ARG A 303 -17.83 17.84 -11.06
CA ARG A 303 -17.09 16.63 -10.69
C ARG A 303 -16.38 16.06 -11.91
N GLU A 304 -15.11 15.74 -11.74
CA GLU A 304 -14.25 15.14 -12.78
C GLU A 304 -14.79 13.77 -13.24
N SER A 305 -14.52 13.42 -14.50
CA SER A 305 -14.87 12.13 -15.12
C SER A 305 -13.75 11.62 -16.03
N ILE A 306 -13.60 10.30 -16.12
CA ILE A 306 -12.66 9.62 -17.03
C ILE A 306 -13.47 8.87 -18.09
N GLU A 307 -13.04 8.89 -19.35
CA GLU A 307 -13.75 8.27 -20.49
C GLU A 307 -15.24 8.65 -20.58
N ASN A 308 -15.59 9.90 -20.24
CA ASN A 308 -16.97 10.42 -20.15
C ASN A 308 -17.90 9.62 -19.21
N LEU A 309 -17.34 8.79 -18.33
CA LEU A 309 -18.09 8.05 -17.33
C LEU A 309 -18.16 8.84 -16.01
N SER A 310 -19.39 9.12 -15.58
CA SER A 310 -19.63 9.67 -14.25
C SER A 310 -19.68 8.54 -13.21
N LEU A 311 -18.79 8.57 -12.22
CA LEU A 311 -18.85 7.62 -11.09
C LEU A 311 -20.18 7.67 -10.33
N ASP A 312 -20.85 8.84 -10.32
CA ASP A 312 -22.16 8.98 -9.67
C ASP A 312 -23.27 8.25 -10.45
N LEU A 313 -23.18 8.22 -11.79
CA LEU A 313 -24.09 7.42 -12.61
C LEU A 313 -23.73 5.93 -12.55
N PHE A 314 -22.44 5.59 -12.55
CA PHE A 314 -21.97 4.22 -12.35
C PHE A 314 -22.53 3.64 -11.05
N LEU A 315 -22.36 4.32 -9.92
CA LEU A 315 -22.87 3.89 -8.61
C LEU A 315 -24.38 3.68 -8.57
N ARG A 316 -25.16 4.44 -9.36
CA ARG A 316 -26.63 4.25 -9.45
C ARG A 316 -27.03 3.01 -10.23
N LYS A 317 -26.22 2.62 -11.22
CA LYS A 317 -26.46 1.46 -12.10
C LYS A 317 -25.81 0.19 -11.57
N MET A 318 -24.81 0.33 -10.70
CA MET A 318 -24.03 -0.77 -10.18
C MET A 318 -24.95 -1.74 -9.43
N SER A 319 -25.21 -2.89 -10.05
CA SER A 319 -25.73 -4.06 -9.38
C SER A 319 -24.57 -4.75 -8.69
N PHE A 320 -24.66 -4.97 -7.38
CA PHE A 320 -23.64 -5.71 -6.63
C PHE A 320 -23.65 -7.17 -7.07
N ASP A 321 -22.86 -7.50 -8.10
CA ASP A 321 -22.67 -8.88 -8.54
C ASP A 321 -22.01 -9.67 -7.41
N THR A 322 -22.52 -10.87 -7.13
CA THR A 322 -22.19 -11.66 -5.94
C THR A 322 -20.95 -12.54 -6.11
N SER A 323 -20.29 -12.51 -7.26
CA SER A 323 -19.19 -13.41 -7.64
C SER A 323 -17.81 -12.84 -7.32
N PHE A 324 -17.57 -12.36 -6.10
CA PHE A 324 -16.26 -11.89 -5.68
C PHE A 324 -15.72 -12.75 -4.55
N LEU A 325 -14.39 -12.99 -4.56
CA LEU A 325 -13.61 -13.83 -3.64
C LEU A 325 -14.17 -13.85 -2.21
N THR A 326 -15.12 -14.75 -1.95
CA THR A 326 -15.62 -15.07 -0.62
C THR A 326 -14.91 -16.32 -0.16
N LYS A 327 -13.89 -16.17 0.69
CA LYS A 327 -13.50 -17.30 1.52
C LYS A 327 -14.52 -17.40 2.64
N GLU A 328 -15.25 -18.51 2.70
CA GLU A 328 -16.27 -18.74 3.73
C GLU A 328 -15.69 -18.48 5.12
N GLY A 329 -16.33 -17.56 5.86
CA GLY A 329 -16.21 -17.47 7.31
C GLY A 329 -15.61 -16.19 7.90
N THR A 330 -15.05 -15.25 7.15
CA THR A 330 -14.43 -14.06 7.81
C THR A 330 -14.20 -12.79 6.99
N LEU A 331 -14.57 -12.72 5.70
CA LEU A 331 -14.35 -11.50 4.93
C LEU A 331 -15.48 -10.48 5.12
N SER A 332 -15.13 -9.32 5.69
CA SER A 332 -16.00 -8.15 5.73
C SER A 332 -16.13 -7.48 4.36
N ILE A 333 -15.15 -7.63 3.46
CA ILE A 333 -15.05 -6.85 2.23
C ILE A 333 -15.34 -7.65 0.95
N ARG A 334 -16.08 -7.05 0.01
CA ARG A 334 -16.14 -7.43 -1.41
C ARG A 334 -15.27 -6.49 -2.23
N TRP A 335 -14.53 -7.04 -3.17
CA TRP A 335 -13.63 -6.29 -4.05
C TRP A 335 -13.77 -6.73 -5.50
N GLY A 336 -13.66 -5.81 -6.45
CA GLY A 336 -13.69 -6.12 -7.87
C GLY A 336 -13.11 -5.04 -8.78
N VAL A 337 -12.73 -5.47 -9.99
CA VAL A 337 -12.23 -4.62 -11.08
C VAL A 337 -13.22 -4.67 -12.25
N THR A 338 -13.60 -3.51 -12.79
CA THR A 338 -14.49 -3.41 -13.96
C THR A 338 -13.79 -2.66 -15.10
N GLN A 339 -13.73 -3.29 -16.27
CA GLN A 339 -13.20 -2.71 -17.51
C GLN A 339 -14.16 -2.95 -18.68
N GLU A 340 -14.34 -4.22 -19.06
CA GLU A 340 -15.08 -4.61 -20.27
C GLU A 340 -16.58 -4.29 -20.23
N LYS A 341 -17.23 -4.51 -19.08
CA LYS A 341 -18.68 -4.32 -18.92
C LYS A 341 -19.12 -2.87 -19.18
N GLU A 342 -18.24 -1.91 -18.93
CA GLU A 342 -18.49 -0.48 -19.11
C GLU A 342 -17.91 0.05 -20.44
N GLY A 343 -17.31 -0.82 -21.27
CA GLY A 343 -16.69 -0.43 -22.53
C GLY A 343 -15.46 0.48 -22.36
N LEU A 344 -14.77 0.38 -21.21
CA LEU A 344 -13.58 1.18 -20.92
C LEU A 344 -12.39 0.64 -21.70
N THR A 345 -11.65 1.54 -22.35
CA THR A 345 -10.52 1.17 -23.22
C THR A 345 -9.18 1.62 -22.67
N HIS A 346 -9.16 2.74 -21.96
CA HIS A 346 -7.95 3.34 -21.41
C HIS A 346 -8.12 3.67 -19.92
N SER A 347 -9.04 2.99 -19.24
CA SER A 347 -9.30 3.19 -17.83
C SER A 347 -9.93 1.95 -17.19
N ARG A 348 -9.95 1.93 -15.86
CA ARG A 348 -10.57 0.84 -15.09
C ARG A 348 -11.19 1.35 -13.81
N ILE A 349 -12.18 0.61 -13.30
CA ILE A 349 -12.85 0.93 -12.05
C ILE A 349 -12.48 -0.14 -11.01
N LEU A 350 -11.98 0.30 -9.86
CA LEU A 350 -11.79 -0.52 -8.67
C LEU A 350 -12.95 -0.27 -7.71
N THR A 351 -13.54 -1.32 -7.18
CA THR A 351 -14.62 -1.22 -6.20
C THR A 351 -14.32 -2.04 -4.96
N THR A 352 -14.54 -1.44 -3.79
CA THR A 352 -14.42 -2.07 -2.47
C THR A 352 -15.69 -1.81 -1.67
N ILE A 353 -16.27 -2.84 -1.03
CA ILE A 353 -17.51 -2.76 -0.24
C ILE A 353 -17.29 -3.48 1.10
N VAL A 354 -17.40 -2.77 2.22
CA VAL A 354 -16.97 -3.24 3.57
C VAL A 354 -17.96 -4.14 4.29
N ASN A 355 -19.14 -4.34 3.70
CA ASN A 355 -20.09 -5.34 4.20
C ASN A 355 -21.13 -5.63 3.11
N PRO A 356 -21.28 -6.89 2.64
CA PRO A 356 -22.32 -7.25 1.70
C PRO A 356 -23.73 -6.92 2.20
N ASN A 357 -23.93 -7.00 3.52
CA ASN A 357 -25.20 -6.77 4.22
C ASN A 357 -25.39 -5.29 4.62
N GLN A 358 -24.37 -4.45 4.48
CA GLN A 358 -24.46 -2.99 4.65
C GLN A 358 -23.80 -2.28 3.46
N PRO A 359 -24.45 -2.24 2.29
CA PRO A 359 -23.88 -1.69 1.03
C PRO A 359 -23.63 -0.17 1.08
N ASN A 360 -23.82 0.46 2.24
CA ASN A 360 -23.59 1.88 2.45
C ASN A 360 -22.13 2.23 2.76
N LYS A 361 -21.23 1.26 2.96
CA LYS A 361 -19.79 1.51 3.10
C LYS A 361 -19.04 1.01 1.87
N PHE A 362 -18.54 1.93 1.06
CA PHE A 362 -17.90 1.59 -0.21
C PHE A 362 -16.82 2.60 -0.60
N ALA A 363 -15.83 2.14 -1.35
CA ALA A 363 -14.89 2.96 -2.12
C ALA A 363 -15.00 2.54 -3.60
N VAL A 364 -15.16 3.51 -4.49
CA VAL A 364 -15.10 3.29 -5.94
C VAL A 364 -14.10 4.27 -6.52
N LEU A 365 -13.13 3.75 -7.26
CA LEU A 365 -12.05 4.51 -7.86
C LEU A 365 -12.06 4.26 -9.36
N HIS A 366 -12.03 5.32 -10.16
CA HIS A 366 -11.85 5.24 -11.61
C HIS A 366 -10.45 5.73 -11.93
N LEU A 367 -9.65 4.87 -12.55
CA LEU A 367 -8.22 5.08 -12.80
C LEU A 367 -7.94 5.15 -14.29
N THR A 368 -7.08 6.09 -14.70
CA THR A 368 -6.52 6.10 -16.05
C THR A 368 -5.48 4.99 -16.23
N ALA A 369 -5.49 4.32 -17.39
CA ALA A 369 -4.36 3.52 -17.84
C ALA A 369 -3.17 4.43 -18.24
N SER A 370 -1.97 3.86 -18.34
CA SER A 370 -0.74 4.62 -18.65
C SER A 370 -0.74 5.28 -20.03
N ASP A 371 -1.60 4.83 -20.94
CA ASP A 371 -1.78 5.32 -22.31
C ASP A 371 -3.02 6.22 -22.46
N TYR A 372 -3.67 6.61 -21.35
CA TYR A 372 -4.89 7.42 -21.39
C TYR A 372 -4.67 8.78 -22.10
N PRO A 373 -5.40 9.08 -23.19
CA PRO A 373 -5.13 10.26 -24.02
C PRO A 373 -5.76 11.55 -23.49
N GLY A 374 -6.68 11.44 -22.52
CA GLY A 374 -7.45 12.56 -21.99
C GLY A 374 -6.67 13.45 -21.01
N SER A 375 -7.31 14.52 -20.57
CA SER A 375 -6.81 15.42 -19.53
C SER A 375 -7.87 15.64 -18.45
N THR A 376 -7.43 16.03 -17.26
CA THR A 376 -8.32 16.54 -16.21
C THR A 376 -9.01 17.85 -16.62
N GLN A 377 -9.99 18.29 -15.86
CA GLN A 377 -10.69 19.56 -16.07
C GLN A 377 -9.76 20.79 -16.03
N PHE A 378 -8.60 20.67 -15.36
CA PHE A 378 -7.56 21.70 -15.31
C PHE A 378 -6.39 21.44 -16.28
N GLY A 379 -6.59 20.56 -17.26
CA GLY A 379 -5.63 20.35 -18.35
C GLY A 379 -4.43 19.46 -18.00
N ILE A 380 -4.44 18.78 -16.85
CA ILE A 380 -3.37 17.86 -16.47
C ILE A 380 -3.51 16.56 -17.25
N LYS A 381 -2.41 16.10 -17.85
CA LYS A 381 -2.29 14.86 -18.63
C LYS A 381 -1.24 13.93 -18.03
N ILE A 382 -1.28 12.66 -18.42
CA ILE A 382 -0.15 11.76 -18.20
C ILE A 382 1.11 12.37 -18.85
N GLY A 383 2.22 12.36 -18.12
CA GLY A 383 3.48 13.02 -18.46
C GLY A 383 3.58 14.49 -18.04
N SER A 384 2.53 15.10 -17.49
CA SER A 384 2.61 16.48 -17.00
C SER A 384 3.56 16.57 -15.78
N PRO A 385 4.35 17.65 -15.63
CA PRO A 385 5.16 17.87 -14.44
C PRO A 385 4.32 17.96 -13.16
N ALA A 386 4.83 17.46 -12.04
CA ALA A 386 4.21 17.62 -10.71
C ALA A 386 3.97 19.10 -10.34
N ALA A 387 4.85 20.00 -10.82
CA ALA A 387 4.70 21.44 -10.65
C ALA A 387 3.41 21.99 -11.31
N ASP A 388 2.95 21.41 -12.42
CA ASP A 388 1.69 21.81 -13.05
C ASP A 388 0.49 21.36 -12.21
N VAL A 389 0.58 20.20 -11.56
CA VAL A 389 -0.43 19.75 -10.60
C VAL A 389 -0.49 20.72 -9.42
N ALA A 390 0.64 21.02 -8.79
CA ALA A 390 0.72 21.97 -7.68
C ALA A 390 0.23 23.38 -8.06
N LYS A 391 0.46 23.82 -9.29
CA LYS A 391 -0.03 25.11 -9.79
C LYS A 391 -1.55 25.14 -9.95
N ASN A 392 -2.15 24.06 -10.45
CA ASN A 392 -3.57 24.04 -10.82
C ASN A 392 -4.49 23.52 -9.71
N TYR A 393 -4.00 22.60 -8.87
CA TYR A 393 -4.75 22.02 -7.76
C TYR A 393 -4.28 22.52 -6.39
N LEU A 394 -3.22 23.35 -6.33
CA LEU A 394 -2.56 23.82 -5.11
C LEU A 394 -1.93 22.65 -4.32
N THR A 395 -1.84 22.82 -3.00
CA THR A 395 -1.28 21.85 -2.08
C THR A 395 -2.21 20.63 -1.98
N PRO A 396 -1.69 19.41 -2.13
CA PRO A 396 -2.47 18.20 -1.90
C PRO A 396 -2.95 18.13 -0.44
N ASP A 397 -4.15 17.58 -0.23
CA ASP A 397 -4.66 17.29 1.11
C ASP A 397 -3.80 16.23 1.81
N ARG A 398 -3.23 15.32 1.02
CA ARG A 398 -2.31 14.25 1.46
C ARG A 398 -1.33 13.88 0.35
N VAL A 399 -0.09 13.59 0.74
CA VAL A 399 0.85 12.84 -0.09
C VAL A 399 1.05 11.46 0.52
N VAL A 400 1.17 10.44 -0.33
CA VAL A 400 1.50 9.07 0.08
C VAL A 400 2.66 8.58 -0.75
N GLU A 401 3.81 8.37 -0.11
CA GLU A 401 4.98 7.75 -0.73
C GLU A 401 4.72 6.29 -1.11
N LEU A 402 5.18 5.91 -2.29
CA LEU A 402 5.20 4.55 -2.83
C LEU A 402 6.64 4.16 -3.18
N ALA A 403 6.88 2.88 -3.47
CA ALA A 403 8.20 2.41 -3.89
C ALA A 403 8.70 3.07 -5.19
N THR A 404 7.79 3.39 -6.11
CA THR A 404 8.11 3.94 -7.44
C THR A 404 7.79 5.42 -7.59
N GLY A 405 7.20 6.07 -6.57
CA GLY A 405 6.65 7.41 -6.72
C GLY A 405 5.78 7.86 -5.55
N GLN A 406 4.78 8.70 -5.81
CA GLN A 406 3.89 9.28 -4.82
C GLN A 406 2.43 9.27 -5.30
N ILE A 407 1.47 9.27 -4.37
CA ILE A 407 0.06 9.58 -4.63
C ILE A 407 -0.26 10.91 -3.96
N TRP A 408 -0.70 11.90 -4.74
CA TRP A 408 -1.19 13.19 -4.24
C TRP A 408 -2.71 13.18 -4.26
N VAL A 409 -3.35 13.37 -3.12
CA VAL A 409 -4.81 13.30 -2.96
C VAL A 409 -5.39 14.70 -2.77
N TYR A 410 -6.47 14.99 -3.49
CA TYR A 410 -7.21 16.25 -3.43
C TYR A 410 -8.68 15.97 -3.11
N GLU A 411 -9.04 16.03 -1.83
CA GLU A 411 -10.35 15.65 -1.30
C GLU A 411 -11.48 16.55 -1.79
N SER A 412 -11.20 17.85 -1.87
CA SER A 412 -12.18 18.83 -2.35
C SER A 412 -12.60 18.52 -3.79
N ASN A 413 -11.67 18.03 -4.61
CA ASN A 413 -11.92 17.70 -6.01
C ASN A 413 -12.27 16.22 -6.23
N THR A 414 -12.18 15.37 -5.20
CA THR A 414 -12.38 13.91 -5.29
C THR A 414 -11.51 13.25 -6.37
N ILE A 415 -10.25 13.71 -6.44
CA ILE A 415 -9.25 13.30 -7.43
C ILE A 415 -7.92 13.01 -6.74
N PHE A 416 -7.11 12.17 -7.35
CA PHE A 416 -5.71 11.97 -6.97
C PHE A 416 -4.82 11.80 -8.19
N PHE A 417 -3.54 12.05 -8.01
CA PHE A 417 -2.50 11.92 -9.02
C PHE A 417 -1.43 10.94 -8.54
N ARG A 418 -1.07 9.98 -9.39
CA ARG A 418 0.13 9.17 -9.20
C ARG A 418 1.29 9.88 -9.91
N LEU A 419 2.34 10.18 -9.15
CA LEU A 419 3.54 10.84 -9.65
C LEU A 419 4.72 9.87 -9.60
N GLU A 420 5.49 9.80 -10.67
CA GLU A 420 6.73 9.02 -10.74
C GLU A 420 7.80 9.88 -11.43
N GLY A 421 9.02 9.93 -10.89
CA GLY A 421 10.10 10.75 -11.46
C GLY A 421 9.75 12.26 -11.59
N GLY A 422 8.85 12.77 -10.75
CA GLY A 422 8.39 14.17 -10.81
C GLY A 422 7.36 14.47 -11.90
N GLN A 423 6.79 13.44 -12.55
CA GLN A 423 5.77 13.56 -13.59
C GLN A 423 4.53 12.75 -13.26
N VAL A 424 3.38 13.13 -13.81
CA VAL A 424 2.11 12.41 -13.67
C VAL A 424 2.18 11.08 -14.44
N ALA A 425 2.24 9.97 -13.71
CA ALA A 425 2.19 8.61 -14.25
C ALA A 425 0.75 8.08 -14.40
N GLY A 426 -0.24 8.79 -13.84
CA GLY A 426 -1.65 8.46 -13.91
C GLY A 426 -2.46 9.34 -12.97
N TRP A 427 -3.78 9.35 -13.14
CA TRP A 427 -4.68 10.02 -12.22
C TRP A 427 -5.99 9.25 -12.08
N GLY A 428 -6.75 9.57 -11.04
CA GLY A 428 -8.00 8.89 -10.79
C GLY A 428 -8.99 9.78 -10.05
N VAL A 429 -10.26 9.45 -10.20
CA VAL A 429 -11.36 10.06 -9.45
C VAL A 429 -11.97 9.02 -8.52
N TYR A 430 -12.50 9.45 -7.38
CA TYR A 430 -13.06 8.51 -6.42
C TYR A 430 -14.39 8.95 -5.83
N ARG A 431 -15.15 7.97 -5.36
CA ARG A 431 -16.35 8.14 -4.55
C ARG A 431 -16.27 7.19 -3.38
N GLU A 432 -16.62 7.70 -2.22
CA GLU A 432 -16.62 6.90 -1.02
C GLU A 432 -17.74 7.28 -0.07
N LYS A 433 -18.09 6.31 0.77
CA LYS A 433 -19.00 6.47 1.90
C LYS A 433 -18.48 5.63 3.06
N GLY A 434 -18.23 6.28 4.20
CA GLY A 434 -17.67 5.69 5.42
C GLY A 434 -18.69 5.08 6.37
#